data_AF-A0A1I1VWT2-F1
#
_entry.id   AF-A0A1I1VWT2-F1
#
_cell.length_a   1.000
_cell.length_b   1.000
_cell.length_c   1.000
_cell.angle_alpha   90.00
_cell.angle_beta   90.00
_cell.angle_gamma   90.00
#
_symmetry.space_group_name_H-M   'P 1'
#
loop_
_entity.id
_entity.type
_entity.pdbx_description
1 polymer ?
#
loop_
_entity_poly.entity_id
_entity_poly.type
_entity_poly.pdbx_seq_one_letter_code
_entity_poly.pdbx_strand_id
1 'polypeptide(L)'
;MSKIKRNELCPCGSGKKYKHCHGAANPPNSSIQMINNELYQLHRKFISLVMSTYATNLDNIKTRYDKSSINEDADTADIYHTGLTLWILFHVAMLPHGDTVFGDFFKKHHKKMSKQARDLFARWGESLPSVYKVKKVDENSSQLTIQDFYEDTYVIPYQEGEAFIEGSLVVGTLVPYADQYGFFYTIIKLYRHDTQKVEKLLEKYKEKDGGLRDNFPDFFADALILGKEDSKWDDPLHEDVAQLFADHVIDKNVSDDVLFKAVTIWQDYCKKASPSFRNTAPYAAALEYLVHKDLLNNKNVTQGQLANEYNCSAGSISTNYRKLTR
;
A
#
# COMPACT_ATOMS: atom_id res chain seq x y z
N MET A 1 -26.28 -0.41 -43.34
CA MET A 1 -25.68 -1.59 -42.69
C MET A 1 -26.79 -2.57 -42.32
N SER A 2 -26.72 -3.84 -42.73
CA SER A 2 -27.78 -4.83 -42.46
C SER A 2 -27.77 -5.21 -40.97
N LYS A 3 -28.94 -5.25 -40.32
CA LYS A 3 -29.06 -5.74 -38.93
C LYS A 3 -28.74 -7.24 -38.87
N ILE A 4 -27.70 -7.61 -38.12
CA ILE A 4 -27.30 -9.01 -37.87
C ILE A 4 -28.43 -9.76 -37.13
N LYS A 5 -28.77 -10.96 -37.60
CA LYS A 5 -29.86 -11.76 -37.01
C LYS A 5 -29.37 -12.52 -35.77
N ARG A 6 -30.25 -12.70 -34.77
CA ARG A 6 -29.91 -13.36 -33.48
C ARG A 6 -29.26 -14.75 -33.61
N ASN A 7 -29.54 -15.51 -34.67
CA ASN A 7 -29.00 -16.87 -34.87
C ASN A 7 -27.78 -16.92 -35.81
N GLU A 8 -27.36 -15.81 -36.42
CA GLU A 8 -26.16 -15.73 -37.27
C GLU A 8 -24.88 -15.81 -36.44
N LEU A 9 -23.75 -16.17 -37.06
CA LEU A 9 -22.45 -16.14 -36.40
C LEU A 9 -22.09 -14.71 -36.00
N CYS A 10 -21.50 -14.56 -34.81
CA CYS A 10 -21.16 -13.26 -34.27
C CYS A 10 -19.97 -12.65 -35.06
N PRO A 11 -20.04 -11.37 -35.46
CA PRO A 11 -19.04 -10.74 -36.31
C PRO A 11 -17.68 -10.53 -35.62
N CYS A 12 -17.57 -10.77 -34.30
CA CYS A 12 -16.32 -10.69 -33.57
C CYS A 12 -15.35 -11.87 -33.81
N GLY A 13 -15.71 -12.83 -34.67
CA GLY A 13 -14.86 -13.98 -34.98
C GLY A 13 -14.84 -15.08 -33.91
N SER A 14 -15.70 -15.01 -32.89
CA SER A 14 -15.73 -15.99 -31.78
C SER A 14 -16.26 -17.38 -32.15
N GLY A 15 -16.79 -17.58 -33.36
CA GLY A 15 -17.44 -18.83 -33.77
C GLY A 15 -18.81 -19.10 -33.12
N LYS A 16 -19.28 -18.24 -32.20
CA LYS A 16 -20.58 -18.38 -31.50
C LYS A 16 -21.71 -17.68 -32.26
N LYS A 17 -22.96 -18.14 -32.11
CA LYS A 17 -24.16 -17.41 -32.59
C LYS A 17 -24.31 -16.08 -31.87
N TYR A 18 -24.79 -15.04 -32.56
CA TYR A 18 -24.91 -13.67 -32.03
C TYR A 18 -25.65 -13.61 -30.69
N LYS A 19 -26.78 -14.32 -30.53
CA LYS A 19 -27.54 -14.40 -29.27
C LYS A 19 -26.81 -15.07 -28.09
N HIS A 20 -25.71 -15.77 -28.35
CA HIS A 20 -24.86 -16.42 -27.34
C HIS A 20 -23.49 -15.71 -27.21
N CYS A 21 -23.37 -14.52 -27.79
CA CYS A 21 -22.20 -13.66 -27.72
C CYS A 21 -22.68 -12.21 -27.49
N HIS A 22 -22.42 -11.27 -28.42
CA HIS A 22 -22.78 -9.85 -28.28
C HIS A 22 -24.30 -9.55 -28.27
N GLY A 23 -25.15 -10.50 -28.64
CA GLY A 23 -26.61 -10.43 -28.54
C GLY A 23 -27.19 -11.20 -27.35
N ALA A 24 -26.35 -11.65 -26.41
CA ALA A 24 -26.82 -12.28 -25.18
C ALA A 24 -27.53 -11.27 -24.28
N ALA A 25 -28.63 -11.67 -23.65
CA ALA A 25 -29.39 -10.79 -22.76
C ALA A 25 -28.59 -10.34 -21.53
N ASN A 26 -27.59 -11.14 -21.15
CA ASN A 26 -26.56 -10.82 -20.16
C ASN A 26 -25.25 -11.46 -20.66
N PRO A 27 -24.33 -10.71 -21.30
CA PRO A 27 -23.02 -11.25 -21.61
C PRO A 27 -22.32 -11.74 -20.33
N PRO A 28 -21.44 -12.76 -20.37
CA PRO A 28 -20.83 -13.35 -19.18
C PRO A 28 -20.15 -12.31 -18.25
N ASN A 29 -19.57 -11.27 -18.83
CA ASN A 29 -18.93 -10.19 -18.08
C ASN A 29 -19.93 -9.20 -17.46
N SER A 30 -21.17 -9.10 -17.94
CA SER A 30 -22.14 -8.15 -17.39
C SER A 30 -22.62 -8.55 -15.99
N SER A 31 -22.76 -9.86 -15.72
CA SER A 31 -23.11 -10.32 -14.37
C SER A 31 -21.98 -10.09 -13.38
N ILE A 32 -20.72 -10.34 -13.78
CA ILE A 32 -19.53 -10.09 -12.95
C ILE A 32 -19.43 -8.59 -12.63
N GLN A 33 -19.54 -7.73 -13.64
CA GLN A 33 -19.50 -6.28 -13.45
C GLN A 33 -20.63 -5.77 -12.56
N MET A 34 -21.85 -6.31 -12.69
CA MET A 34 -22.97 -5.95 -11.82
C MET A 34 -22.71 -6.32 -10.35
N ILE A 35 -22.18 -7.51 -10.09
CA ILE A 35 -21.82 -7.95 -8.73
C ILE A 35 -20.72 -7.05 -8.15
N ASN A 36 -19.66 -6.79 -8.91
CA ASN A 36 -18.57 -5.91 -8.47
C ASN A 36 -19.06 -4.49 -8.21
N ASN A 37 -19.93 -3.94 -9.07
CA ASN A 37 -20.53 -2.61 -8.85
C ASN A 37 -21.37 -2.56 -7.57
N GLU A 38 -22.11 -3.62 -7.26
CA GLU A 38 -22.84 -3.74 -6.00
C GLU A 38 -21.87 -3.77 -4.80
N LEU A 39 -20.81 -4.57 -4.86
CA LEU A 39 -19.76 -4.64 -3.83
C LEU A 39 -19.05 -3.29 -3.63
N TYR A 40 -18.70 -2.58 -4.71
CA TYR A 40 -18.10 -1.24 -4.63
C TYR A 40 -19.06 -0.22 -3.99
N GLN A 41 -20.36 -0.30 -4.28
CA GLN A 41 -21.35 0.56 -3.61
C GLN A 41 -21.48 0.25 -2.12
N LEU A 42 -21.48 -1.03 -1.73
CA LEU A 42 -21.50 -1.45 -0.33
C LEU A 42 -20.24 -0.98 0.39
N HIS A 43 -19.08 -1.15 -0.24
CA HIS A 43 -17.80 -0.69 0.29
C HIS A 43 -17.80 0.82 0.54
N ARG A 44 -18.18 1.65 -0.45
CA ARG A 44 -18.28 3.10 -0.27
C ARG A 44 -19.22 3.51 0.87
N LYS A 45 -20.37 2.86 0.97
CA LYS A 45 -21.34 3.10 2.07
C LYS A 45 -20.74 2.74 3.43
N PHE A 46 -20.01 1.64 3.51
CA PHE A 46 -19.34 1.22 4.73
C PHE A 46 -18.27 2.22 5.16
N ILE A 47 -17.36 2.60 4.26
CA ILE A 47 -16.32 3.58 4.57
C ILE A 47 -16.94 4.92 4.98
N SER A 48 -17.98 5.38 4.27
CA SER A 48 -18.69 6.60 4.65
C SER A 48 -19.28 6.52 6.07
N LEU A 49 -19.88 5.39 6.46
CA LEU A 49 -20.41 5.17 7.80
C LEU A 49 -19.29 5.21 8.86
N VAL A 50 -18.17 4.51 8.59
CA VAL A 50 -17.02 4.48 9.48
C VAL A 50 -16.51 5.88 9.76
N MET A 51 -16.29 6.67 8.70
CA MET A 51 -15.79 8.04 8.81
C MET A 51 -16.78 8.98 9.49
N SER A 52 -18.10 8.85 9.24
CA SER A 52 -19.09 9.77 9.79
C SER A 52 -19.52 9.47 11.22
N THR A 53 -19.42 8.22 11.66
CA THR A 53 -20.09 7.75 12.88
C THR A 53 -19.15 7.12 13.89
N TYR A 54 -18.08 6.48 13.44
CA TYR A 54 -17.21 5.68 14.31
C TYR A 54 -15.83 6.29 14.54
N ALA A 55 -15.49 7.44 13.95
CA ALA A 55 -14.18 8.08 14.10
C ALA A 55 -13.74 8.22 15.58
N THR A 56 -14.54 8.88 16.42
CA THR A 56 -14.23 9.06 17.85
C THR A 56 -14.19 7.72 18.62
N ASN A 57 -15.07 6.78 18.28
CA ASN A 57 -15.07 5.47 18.91
C ASN A 57 -13.80 4.68 18.57
N LEU A 58 -13.35 4.75 17.32
CA LEU A 58 -12.12 4.10 16.87
C LEU A 58 -10.92 4.62 17.63
N ASP A 59 -10.78 5.93 17.82
CA ASP A 59 -9.67 6.52 18.56
C ASP A 59 -9.64 6.02 20.01
N ASN A 60 -10.79 5.97 20.69
CA ASN A 60 -10.88 5.40 22.02
C ASN A 60 -10.49 3.91 22.07
N ILE A 61 -10.88 3.11 21.07
CA ILE A 61 -10.52 1.69 21.02
C ILE A 61 -9.03 1.50 20.73
N LYS A 62 -8.44 2.32 19.84
CA LYS A 62 -7.01 2.25 19.51
C LYS A 62 -6.14 2.37 20.76
N THR A 63 -6.49 3.24 21.72
CA THR A 63 -5.72 3.40 22.98
C THR A 63 -5.53 2.11 23.78
N ARG A 64 -6.40 1.11 23.61
CA ARG A 64 -6.29 -0.19 24.28
C ARG A 64 -5.16 -1.05 23.72
N TYR A 65 -4.68 -0.72 22.53
CA TYR A 65 -3.65 -1.43 21.79
C TYR A 65 -2.40 -0.57 21.58
N ASP A 66 -2.28 0.55 22.29
CA ASP A 66 -1.09 1.41 22.23
C ASP A 66 0.15 0.65 22.67
N LYS A 67 1.25 0.91 21.96
CA LYS A 67 2.55 0.30 22.22
C LYS A 67 3.56 1.40 22.46
N SER A 68 4.22 1.39 23.62
CA SER A 68 5.23 2.39 23.96
C SER A 68 6.36 2.43 22.92
N SER A 69 6.75 1.26 22.39
CA SER A 69 7.79 1.14 21.36
C SER A 69 7.43 1.76 20.01
N ILE A 70 6.13 1.95 19.74
CA ILE A 70 5.64 2.61 18.52
C ILE A 70 5.56 4.13 18.72
N ASN A 71 5.16 4.56 19.91
CA ASN A 71 4.92 5.96 20.24
C ASN A 71 6.21 6.81 20.38
N GLU A 72 7.39 6.19 20.24
CA GLU A 72 8.67 6.92 20.17
C GLU A 72 8.83 7.70 18.85
N ASP A 73 8.11 7.31 17.81
CA ASP A 73 8.19 7.85 16.45
C ASP A 73 6.77 8.13 15.93
N ALA A 74 6.43 9.40 15.73
CA ALA A 74 5.07 9.83 15.40
C ALA A 74 4.58 9.25 14.07
N ASP A 75 5.43 9.21 13.03
CA ASP A 75 5.07 8.68 11.72
C ASP A 75 4.77 7.18 11.79
N THR A 76 5.53 6.44 12.59
CA THR A 76 5.32 5.01 12.82
C THR A 76 4.06 4.75 13.62
N ALA A 77 3.75 5.61 14.59
CA ALA A 77 2.48 5.57 15.31
C ALA A 77 1.29 5.77 14.36
N ASP A 78 1.37 6.73 13.43
CA ASP A 78 0.32 6.97 12.44
C ASP A 78 0.13 5.78 11.49
N ILE A 79 1.22 5.16 11.02
CA ILE A 79 1.17 3.93 10.21
C ILE A 79 0.54 2.78 11.01
N TYR A 80 0.96 2.62 12.27
CA TYR A 80 0.42 1.60 13.17
C TYR A 80 -1.09 1.76 13.38
N HIS A 81 -1.54 2.97 13.73
CA HIS A 81 -2.96 3.27 13.96
C HIS A 81 -3.81 3.11 12.70
N THR A 82 -3.23 3.39 11.53
CA THR A 82 -3.86 3.15 10.24
C THR A 82 -4.11 1.65 10.02
N GLY A 83 -3.10 0.80 10.20
CA GLY A 83 -3.26 -0.65 10.08
C GLY A 83 -4.16 -1.24 11.17
N LEU A 84 -4.09 -0.72 12.40
CA LEU A 84 -4.94 -1.13 13.51
C LEU A 84 -6.42 -0.86 13.24
N THR A 85 -6.73 0.25 12.56
CA THR A 85 -8.11 0.56 12.13
C THR A 85 -8.68 -0.55 11.24
N LEU A 86 -7.89 -1.07 10.29
CA LEU A 86 -8.32 -2.17 9.40
C LEU A 86 -8.68 -3.43 10.18
N TRP A 87 -7.94 -3.73 11.24
CA TRP A 87 -8.20 -4.88 12.09
C TRP A 87 -9.44 -4.67 12.98
N ILE A 88 -9.54 -3.51 13.66
CA ILE A 88 -10.64 -3.18 14.58
C ILE A 88 -12.00 -3.31 13.88
N LEU A 89 -12.14 -2.79 12.66
CA LEU A 89 -13.41 -2.74 11.94
C LEU A 89 -14.04 -4.13 11.73
N PHE A 90 -13.22 -5.17 11.60
CA PHE A 90 -13.64 -6.53 11.27
C PHE A 90 -13.61 -7.47 12.48
N HIS A 91 -12.68 -7.26 13.43
CA HIS A 91 -12.33 -8.27 14.43
C HIS A 91 -12.57 -7.83 15.88
N VAL A 92 -12.82 -6.54 16.14
CA VAL A 92 -13.10 -6.07 17.50
C VAL A 92 -14.59 -5.83 17.71
N ALA A 93 -15.16 -6.58 18.65
CA ALA A 93 -16.54 -6.48 19.10
C ALA A 93 -16.75 -5.20 19.94
N MET A 94 -16.84 -4.04 19.29
CA MET A 94 -16.97 -2.73 19.96
C MET A 94 -18.39 -2.15 19.98
N LEU A 95 -19.37 -2.85 19.43
CA LEU A 95 -20.78 -2.44 19.41
C LEU A 95 -21.61 -3.20 20.46
N PRO A 96 -22.82 -2.72 20.80
CA PRO A 96 -23.74 -3.45 21.67
C PRO A 96 -23.94 -4.89 21.20
N HIS A 97 -24.16 -5.80 22.16
CA HIS A 97 -24.28 -7.25 21.91
C HIS A 97 -23.03 -7.95 21.40
N GLY A 98 -21.86 -7.28 21.43
CA GLY A 98 -20.60 -7.89 21.03
C GLY A 98 -20.41 -7.97 19.51
N ASP A 99 -21.04 -7.08 18.74
CA ASP A 99 -20.87 -7.01 17.30
C ASP A 99 -19.66 -6.17 16.88
N THR A 100 -19.10 -6.50 15.72
CA THR A 100 -18.09 -5.69 15.02
C THR A 100 -18.78 -4.67 14.13
N VAL A 101 -18.07 -3.61 13.73
CA VAL A 101 -18.65 -2.57 12.83
C VAL A 101 -19.04 -3.17 11.49
N PHE A 102 -18.19 -4.05 10.94
CA PHE A 102 -18.53 -4.79 9.73
C PHE A 102 -19.75 -5.69 9.92
N GLY A 103 -19.82 -6.43 11.03
CA GLY A 103 -20.93 -7.33 11.35
C GLY A 103 -22.27 -6.61 11.45
N ASP A 104 -22.33 -5.49 12.18
CA ASP A 104 -23.54 -4.65 12.28
C ASP A 104 -23.95 -4.09 10.91
N PHE A 105 -22.99 -3.59 10.13
CA PHE A 105 -23.27 -3.10 8.79
C PHE A 105 -23.82 -4.19 7.86
N PHE A 106 -23.23 -5.39 7.90
CA PHE A 106 -23.70 -6.55 7.14
C PHE A 106 -25.13 -6.92 7.52
N LYS A 107 -25.44 -7.03 8.82
CA LYS A 107 -26.79 -7.34 9.33
C LYS A 107 -27.84 -6.32 8.85
N LYS A 108 -27.49 -5.03 8.78
CA LYS A 108 -28.40 -3.96 8.31
C LYS A 108 -28.65 -3.97 6.80
N HIS A 109 -27.69 -4.46 5.99
CA HIS A 109 -27.76 -4.33 4.53
C HIS A 109 -27.99 -5.65 3.77
N HIS A 110 -27.66 -6.81 4.35
CA HIS A 110 -27.63 -8.09 3.63
C HIS A 110 -28.93 -8.43 2.88
N LYS A 111 -30.10 -8.11 3.46
CA LYS A 111 -31.41 -8.43 2.86
C LYS A 111 -31.65 -7.75 1.50
N LYS A 112 -31.01 -6.61 1.25
CA LYS A 112 -31.13 -5.84 0.01
C LYS A 112 -30.12 -6.28 -1.05
N MET A 113 -29.17 -7.13 -0.69
CA MET A 113 -28.11 -7.58 -1.60
C MET A 113 -28.57 -8.74 -2.48
N SER A 114 -28.03 -8.81 -3.70
CA SER A 114 -28.09 -10.03 -4.51
C SER A 114 -27.43 -11.20 -3.77
N LYS A 115 -27.83 -12.44 -4.07
CA LYS A 115 -27.27 -13.63 -3.38
C LYS A 115 -25.74 -13.70 -3.52
N GLN A 116 -25.23 -13.51 -4.73
CA GLN A 116 -23.79 -13.59 -5.02
C GLN A 116 -23.01 -12.45 -4.33
N ALA A 117 -23.50 -11.21 -4.37
CA ALA A 117 -22.86 -10.11 -3.66
C ALA A 117 -22.91 -10.32 -2.14
N ARG A 118 -24.01 -10.85 -1.61
CA ARG A 118 -24.14 -11.18 -0.18
C ARG A 118 -23.12 -12.24 0.26
N ASP A 119 -22.97 -13.30 -0.53
CA ASP A 119 -22.04 -14.39 -0.23
C ASP A 119 -20.58 -13.89 -0.28
N LEU A 120 -20.22 -13.08 -1.29
CA LEU A 120 -18.89 -12.45 -1.36
C LEU A 120 -18.65 -11.45 -0.24
N PHE A 121 -19.62 -10.58 0.06
CA PHE A 121 -19.50 -9.58 1.10
C PHE A 121 -19.47 -10.21 2.50
N ALA A 122 -20.12 -11.36 2.72
CA ALA A 122 -19.98 -12.12 3.96
C ALA A 122 -18.53 -12.58 4.18
N ARG A 123 -17.86 -13.06 3.12
CA ARG A 123 -16.44 -13.48 3.17
C ARG A 123 -15.49 -12.33 3.50
N TRP A 124 -15.85 -11.07 3.24
CA TRP A 124 -15.04 -9.92 3.67
C TRP A 124 -14.95 -9.86 5.20
N GLY A 125 -16.00 -10.27 5.92
CA GLY A 125 -16.02 -10.35 7.38
C GLY A 125 -15.04 -11.37 7.96
N GLU A 126 -14.58 -12.31 7.14
CA GLU A 126 -13.61 -13.34 7.51
C GLU A 126 -12.17 -12.93 7.18
N SER A 127 -12.00 -11.92 6.31
CA SER A 127 -10.69 -11.43 5.88
C SER A 127 -9.92 -10.83 7.06
N LEU A 128 -8.66 -11.26 7.19
CA LEU A 128 -7.73 -10.76 8.19
C LEU A 128 -6.65 -9.92 7.49
N PRO A 129 -6.26 -8.76 8.04
CA PRO A 129 -5.08 -8.07 7.55
C PRO A 129 -3.85 -8.97 7.68
N SER A 130 -3.04 -9.03 6.63
CA SER A 130 -1.83 -9.87 6.60
C SER A 130 -0.73 -9.23 5.75
N VAL A 131 0.41 -9.91 5.68
CA VAL A 131 1.56 -9.51 4.87
C VAL A 131 1.52 -10.24 3.54
N TYR A 132 1.82 -9.53 2.47
CA TYR A 132 1.94 -10.08 1.13
C TYR A 132 3.24 -9.60 0.50
N LYS A 133 3.89 -10.49 -0.24
CA LYS A 133 5.08 -10.18 -1.03
C LYS A 133 4.68 -9.70 -2.41
N VAL A 134 5.24 -8.57 -2.84
CA VAL A 134 5.08 -8.09 -4.21
C VAL A 134 5.95 -8.95 -5.14
N LYS A 135 5.32 -9.73 -6.03
CA LYS A 135 6.02 -10.61 -6.97
C LYS A 135 6.27 -9.97 -8.31
N LYS A 136 5.30 -9.19 -8.79
CA LYS A 136 5.38 -8.52 -10.09
C LYS A 136 4.56 -7.24 -10.08
N VAL A 137 5.11 -6.19 -10.67
CA VAL A 137 4.40 -4.93 -10.95
C VAL A 137 4.19 -4.80 -12.46
N ASP A 138 2.95 -4.65 -12.91
CA ASP A 138 2.61 -4.44 -14.32
C ASP A 138 2.03 -3.03 -14.52
N GLU A 139 2.93 -2.09 -14.82
CA GLU A 139 2.60 -0.66 -14.98
C GLU A 139 1.64 -0.39 -16.14
N ASN A 140 1.68 -1.22 -17.20
CA ASN A 140 0.84 -1.02 -18.39
C ASN A 140 -0.63 -1.34 -18.11
N SER A 141 -0.89 -2.28 -17.20
CA SER A 141 -2.23 -2.74 -16.86
C SER A 141 -2.70 -2.29 -15.46
N SER A 142 -1.86 -1.55 -14.74
CA SER A 142 -2.06 -1.18 -13.33
C SER A 142 -2.42 -2.38 -12.45
N GLN A 143 -1.69 -3.49 -12.65
CA GLN A 143 -1.89 -4.74 -11.90
C GLN A 143 -0.68 -5.09 -11.05
N LEU A 144 -0.95 -5.53 -9.83
CA LEU A 144 0.02 -6.03 -8.88
C LEU A 144 -0.20 -7.53 -8.68
N THR A 145 0.85 -8.32 -8.87
CA THR A 145 0.85 -9.73 -8.45
C THR A 145 1.46 -9.80 -7.05
N ILE A 146 0.65 -10.20 -6.08
CA ILE A 146 1.06 -10.40 -4.69
C ILE A 146 0.98 -11.88 -4.32
N GLN A 147 1.83 -12.31 -3.41
CA GLN A 147 1.84 -13.66 -2.87
C GLN A 147 1.65 -13.58 -1.36
N ASP A 148 0.70 -14.36 -0.83
CA ASP A 148 0.60 -14.55 0.61
C ASP A 148 1.65 -15.56 1.09
N PHE A 149 1.73 -15.74 2.40
CA PHE A 149 2.72 -16.64 2.99
C PHE A 149 2.35 -18.14 2.87
N TYR A 150 1.16 -18.49 2.36
CA TYR A 150 0.78 -19.85 1.99
C TYR A 150 1.15 -20.18 0.54
N GLU A 151 1.91 -19.29 -0.12
CA GLU A 151 2.29 -19.34 -1.52
C GLU A 151 1.13 -19.09 -2.51
N ASP A 152 -0.07 -18.76 -2.03
CA ASP A 152 -1.18 -18.39 -2.90
C ASP A 152 -0.89 -17.02 -3.52
N THR A 153 -1.19 -16.91 -4.81
CA THR A 153 -0.90 -15.72 -5.61
C THR A 153 -2.20 -15.03 -6.03
N TYR A 154 -2.23 -13.71 -5.88
CA TYR A 154 -3.37 -12.87 -6.20
C TYR A 154 -2.95 -11.78 -7.17
N VAL A 155 -3.80 -11.49 -8.14
CA VAL A 155 -3.67 -10.33 -9.02
C VAL A 155 -4.69 -9.30 -8.58
N ILE A 156 -4.22 -8.11 -8.24
CA ILE A 156 -5.05 -7.01 -7.76
C ILE A 156 -4.81 -5.75 -8.60
N PRO A 157 -5.84 -4.93 -8.83
CA PRO A 157 -5.66 -3.61 -9.43
C PRO A 157 -5.06 -2.63 -8.40
N TYR A 158 -4.29 -1.66 -8.89
CA TYR A 158 -3.83 -0.51 -8.10
C TYR A 158 -4.10 0.82 -8.83
N GLN A 159 -4.01 1.96 -8.13
CA GLN A 159 -4.33 3.25 -8.72
C GLN A 159 -3.20 3.78 -9.61
N GLU A 160 -3.54 4.43 -10.72
CA GLU A 160 -2.56 5.08 -11.58
C GLU A 160 -1.79 6.15 -10.78
N GLY A 161 -0.45 6.07 -10.80
CA GLY A 161 0.43 6.91 -9.98
C GLY A 161 0.91 6.28 -8.68
N GLU A 162 0.33 5.17 -8.22
CA GLU A 162 0.93 4.38 -7.14
C GLU A 162 2.09 3.53 -7.67
N ALA A 163 3.23 3.58 -6.96
CA ALA A 163 4.39 2.77 -7.27
C ALA A 163 4.61 1.69 -6.22
N PHE A 164 5.02 0.51 -6.71
CA PHE A 164 5.34 -0.69 -5.92
C PHE A 164 6.75 -1.20 -6.27
N ILE A 165 7.42 -1.82 -5.29
CA ILE A 165 8.75 -2.42 -5.49
C ILE A 165 8.62 -3.94 -5.50
N GLU A 166 9.05 -4.58 -6.58
CA GLU A 166 9.13 -6.05 -6.64
C GLU A 166 10.07 -6.60 -5.55
N GLY A 167 9.64 -7.68 -4.91
CA GLY A 167 10.33 -8.29 -3.77
C GLY A 167 10.03 -7.65 -2.42
N SER A 168 9.41 -6.46 -2.39
CA SER A 168 9.02 -5.80 -1.15
C SER A 168 7.77 -6.42 -0.52
N LEU A 169 7.49 -6.00 0.72
CA LEU A 169 6.30 -6.44 1.46
C LEU A 169 5.26 -5.33 1.53
N VAL A 170 3.99 -5.74 1.50
CA VAL A 170 2.83 -4.89 1.75
C VAL A 170 1.94 -5.51 2.81
N VAL A 171 1.25 -4.68 3.59
CA VAL A 171 0.28 -5.11 4.61
C VAL A 171 -1.09 -4.54 4.26
N GLY A 172 -2.12 -5.38 4.36
CA GLY A 172 -3.49 -4.95 4.18
C GLY A 172 -4.50 -6.08 4.32
N THR A 173 -5.79 -5.74 4.29
CA THR A 173 -6.89 -6.71 4.32
C THR A 173 -7.31 -7.04 2.90
N LEU A 174 -6.98 -8.24 2.42
CA LEU A 174 -7.36 -8.70 1.09
C LEU A 174 -8.79 -9.24 1.09
N VAL A 175 -9.64 -8.73 0.19
CA VAL A 175 -11.05 -9.11 0.10
C VAL A 175 -11.42 -9.59 -1.32
N PRO A 176 -12.31 -10.60 -1.44
CA PRO A 176 -12.71 -11.15 -2.74
C PRO A 176 -13.79 -10.32 -3.43
N TYR A 177 -13.63 -10.14 -4.74
CA TYR A 177 -14.65 -9.70 -5.68
C TYR A 177 -15.10 -10.87 -6.57
N ALA A 178 -15.93 -10.62 -7.58
CA ALA A 178 -16.48 -11.69 -8.42
C ALA A 178 -15.43 -12.40 -9.30
N ASP A 179 -14.40 -11.67 -9.74
CA ASP A 179 -13.36 -12.12 -10.68
C ASP A 179 -11.94 -11.72 -10.28
N GLN A 180 -11.78 -11.05 -9.14
CA GLN A 180 -10.50 -10.54 -8.67
C GLN A 180 -10.47 -10.41 -7.15
N TYR A 181 -9.31 -10.04 -6.61
CA TYR A 181 -9.18 -9.59 -5.24
C TYR A 181 -8.82 -8.10 -5.22
N GLY A 182 -8.99 -7.46 -4.07
CA GLY A 182 -8.52 -6.10 -3.84
C GLY A 182 -8.24 -5.88 -2.36
N PHE A 183 -7.39 -4.90 -2.05
CA PHE A 183 -7.25 -4.46 -0.68
C PHE A 183 -8.47 -3.65 -0.26
N PHE A 184 -8.93 -3.91 0.96
CA PHE A 184 -10.16 -3.36 1.47
C PHE A 184 -10.12 -1.84 1.53
N TYR A 185 -9.06 -1.22 2.05
CA TYR A 185 -9.02 0.24 2.20
C TYR A 185 -7.65 0.84 1.90
N THR A 186 -6.63 0.46 2.66
CA THR A 186 -5.26 0.97 2.46
C THR A 186 -4.25 -0.17 2.37
N ILE A 187 -3.14 0.12 1.70
CA ILE A 187 -1.97 -0.75 1.54
C ILE A 187 -0.81 -0.08 2.25
N ILE A 188 -0.30 -0.71 3.30
CA ILE A 188 0.88 -0.23 4.02
C ILE A 188 2.11 -0.86 3.39
N LYS A 189 3.04 -0.02 2.92
CA LYS A 189 4.25 -0.42 2.21
C LYS A 189 5.40 -0.62 3.19
N LEU A 190 5.98 -1.82 3.25
CA LEU A 190 7.12 -2.17 4.10
C LEU A 190 8.39 -2.30 3.25
N TYR A 191 8.75 -1.23 2.52
CA TYR A 191 9.85 -1.26 1.53
C TYR A 191 11.24 -1.45 2.13
N ARG A 192 11.44 -1.06 3.40
CA ARG A 192 12.76 -1.13 4.06
C ARG A 192 12.96 -2.44 4.84
N HIS A 193 11.94 -3.28 4.92
CA HIS A 193 11.92 -4.40 5.84
C HIS A 193 12.54 -5.64 5.22
N ASP A 194 13.38 -6.34 6.00
CA ASP A 194 13.92 -7.63 5.61
C ASP A 194 12.78 -8.66 5.53
N THR A 195 12.50 -9.11 4.30
CA THR A 195 11.40 -10.04 4.02
C THR A 195 11.47 -11.32 4.85
N GLN A 196 12.66 -11.89 5.06
CA GLN A 196 12.81 -13.14 5.81
C GLN A 196 12.57 -12.93 7.30
N LYS A 197 12.97 -11.77 7.84
CA LYS A 197 12.72 -11.44 9.25
C LYS A 197 11.22 -11.26 9.48
N VAL A 198 10.51 -10.56 8.59
CA VAL A 198 9.06 -10.34 8.70
C VAL A 198 8.28 -11.65 8.52
N GLU A 199 8.68 -12.51 7.57
CA GLU A 199 8.08 -13.84 7.37
C GLU A 199 8.18 -14.70 8.63
N LYS A 200 9.37 -14.79 9.26
CA LYS A 200 9.55 -15.51 10.53
C LYS A 200 8.73 -14.91 11.68
N LEU A 201 8.63 -13.59 11.73
CA LEU A 201 7.82 -12.90 12.73
C LEU A 201 6.34 -13.25 12.57
N LEU A 202 5.85 -13.26 11.33
CA LEU A 202 4.48 -13.66 11.00
C LEU A 202 4.18 -15.10 11.44
N GLU A 203 5.08 -16.05 11.14
CA GLU A 203 4.97 -17.44 11.59
C GLU A 203 4.84 -17.55 13.11
N LYS A 204 5.74 -16.88 13.84
CA LYS A 204 5.72 -16.85 15.31
C LYS A 204 4.38 -16.35 15.86
N TYR A 205 3.81 -15.32 15.26
CA TYR A 205 2.53 -14.75 15.74
C TYR A 205 1.32 -15.60 15.36
N LYS A 206 1.41 -16.41 14.31
CA LYS A 206 0.37 -17.38 13.95
C LYS A 206 0.30 -18.58 14.88
N GLU A 207 1.43 -18.98 15.47
CA GLU A 207 1.51 -20.11 16.41
C GLU A 207 1.04 -19.74 17.82
N LYS A 208 0.84 -18.45 18.12
CA LYS A 208 0.26 -17.99 19.39
C LYS A 208 -1.21 -18.39 19.50
N ASP A 209 -1.69 -18.48 20.74
CA ASP A 209 -3.13 -18.65 21.00
C ASP A 209 -3.95 -17.52 20.34
N GLY A 210 -5.06 -17.88 19.72
CA GLY A 210 -5.86 -16.97 18.88
C GLY A 210 -5.27 -16.63 17.50
N GLY A 211 -4.05 -17.12 17.20
CA GLY A 211 -3.35 -16.95 15.93
C GLY A 211 -3.13 -15.49 15.55
N LEU A 212 -2.90 -15.23 14.26
CA LEU A 212 -2.69 -13.86 13.78
C LEU A 212 -3.92 -12.96 14.02
N ARG A 213 -5.13 -13.54 14.11
CA ARG A 213 -6.34 -12.75 14.34
C ARG A 213 -6.26 -11.97 15.65
N ASP A 214 -5.96 -12.66 16.74
CA ASP A 214 -5.98 -12.03 18.07
C ASP A 214 -4.68 -11.28 18.36
N ASN A 215 -3.60 -11.66 17.67
CA ASN A 215 -2.27 -11.08 17.87
C ASN A 215 -1.85 -10.10 16.75
N PHE A 216 -2.74 -9.71 15.84
CA PHE A 216 -2.41 -8.80 14.74
C PHE A 216 -1.82 -7.46 15.23
N PRO A 217 -2.37 -6.79 16.27
CA PRO A 217 -1.80 -5.53 16.75
C PRO A 217 -0.34 -5.68 17.18
N ASP A 218 -0.02 -6.72 17.93
CA ASP A 218 1.34 -7.00 18.40
C ASP A 218 2.28 -7.36 17.25
N PHE A 219 1.81 -8.24 16.34
CA PHE A 219 2.54 -8.58 15.12
C PHE A 219 2.88 -7.34 14.31
N PHE A 220 1.89 -6.48 14.09
CA PHE A 220 2.05 -5.33 13.20
C PHE A 220 2.96 -4.27 13.83
N ALA A 221 2.86 -4.04 15.13
CA ALA A 221 3.80 -3.18 15.86
C ALA A 221 5.24 -3.69 15.73
N ASP A 222 5.47 -4.98 16.03
CA ASP A 222 6.80 -5.58 15.91
C ASP A 222 7.32 -5.52 14.47
N ALA A 223 6.46 -5.77 13.47
CA ALA A 223 6.82 -5.73 12.06
C ALA A 223 7.24 -4.33 11.60
N LEU A 224 6.58 -3.26 12.09
CA LEU A 224 6.96 -1.88 11.76
C LEU A 224 8.33 -1.51 12.34
N ILE A 225 8.65 -2.00 13.53
CA ILE A 225 9.93 -1.75 14.20
C ILE A 225 11.05 -2.65 13.66
N LEU A 226 10.69 -3.82 13.12
CA LEU A 226 11.66 -4.79 12.61
C LEU A 226 12.55 -4.17 11.53
N GLY A 227 13.86 -4.14 11.77
CA GLY A 227 14.82 -3.54 10.83
C GLY A 227 15.02 -2.02 11.02
N LYS A 228 14.26 -1.34 11.90
CA LYS A 228 14.63 0.02 12.35
C LYS A 228 15.98 0.02 13.07
N GLU A 229 16.35 -1.07 13.73
CA GLU A 229 17.68 -1.22 14.36
C GLU A 229 18.82 -1.17 13.33
N ASP A 230 18.64 -1.78 12.15
CA ASP A 230 19.59 -1.73 11.02
C ASP A 230 19.51 -0.39 10.25
N SER A 231 18.56 0.47 10.60
CA SER A 231 18.29 1.78 9.98
C SER A 231 18.87 2.95 10.76
N LYS A 232 19.44 2.72 11.96
CA LYS A 232 20.13 3.77 12.71
C LYS A 232 21.34 4.20 11.88
N TRP A 233 21.34 5.46 11.47
CA TRP A 233 22.47 6.06 10.79
C TRP A 233 23.65 6.12 11.77
N ASP A 234 24.83 5.69 11.32
CA ASP A 234 26.05 5.75 12.13
C ASP A 234 26.45 7.21 12.47
N ASP A 235 26.07 8.15 11.61
CA ASP A 235 26.29 9.59 11.76
C ASP A 235 24.94 10.33 11.65
N PRO A 236 24.52 11.08 12.69
CA PRO A 236 23.28 11.88 12.65
C PRO A 236 23.22 12.86 11.47
N LEU A 237 24.36 13.37 10.99
CA LEU A 237 24.37 14.28 9.84
C LEU A 237 24.03 13.55 8.53
N HIS A 238 24.21 12.23 8.46
CA HIS A 238 23.78 11.45 7.30
C HIS A 238 22.27 11.25 7.32
N GLU A 239 21.69 11.03 8.50
CA GLU A 239 20.24 11.02 8.69
C GLU A 239 19.62 12.36 8.31
N ASP A 240 20.19 13.46 8.80
CA ASP A 240 19.72 14.82 8.52
C ASP A 240 19.70 15.13 7.02
N VAL A 241 20.65 14.60 6.25
CA VAL A 241 20.64 14.74 4.78
C VAL A 241 19.47 13.99 4.15
N ALA A 242 19.21 12.76 4.60
CA ALA A 242 18.10 11.96 4.10
C ALA A 242 16.75 12.59 4.43
N GLN A 243 16.62 13.10 5.67
CA GLN A 243 15.41 13.78 6.13
C GLN A 243 15.18 15.09 5.37
N LEU A 244 16.20 15.94 5.26
CA LEU A 244 16.10 17.21 4.53
C LEU A 244 15.74 16.99 3.06
N PHE A 245 16.28 15.94 2.44
CA PHE A 245 15.88 15.53 1.09
C PHE A 245 14.41 15.09 1.04
N ALA A 246 13.99 14.20 1.94
CA ALA A 246 12.62 13.66 1.98
C ALA A 246 11.58 14.78 2.18
N ASP A 247 11.82 15.68 3.13
CA ASP A 247 10.96 16.83 3.43
C ASP A 247 10.78 17.74 2.21
N HIS A 248 11.83 17.89 1.40
CA HIS A 248 11.79 18.77 0.24
C HIS A 248 11.08 18.16 -0.98
N VAL A 249 11.08 16.82 -1.09
CA VAL A 249 10.45 16.13 -2.22
C VAL A 249 9.03 15.65 -1.94
N ILE A 250 8.56 15.69 -0.68
CA ILE A 250 7.24 15.20 -0.27
C ILE A 250 6.11 15.85 -1.07
N ASP A 251 6.22 17.16 -1.36
CA ASP A 251 5.22 17.93 -2.11
C ASP A 251 5.48 17.95 -3.63
N LYS A 252 6.55 17.30 -4.11
CA LYS A 252 7.00 17.35 -5.52
C LYS A 252 6.54 16.15 -6.35
N ASN A 253 5.57 15.37 -5.84
CA ASN A 253 5.00 14.20 -6.52
C ASN A 253 6.06 13.14 -6.89
N VAL A 254 7.09 13.00 -6.05
CA VAL A 254 8.08 11.92 -6.17
C VAL A 254 7.48 10.67 -5.54
N SER A 255 7.48 9.55 -6.27
CA SER A 255 6.93 8.28 -5.77
C SER A 255 7.80 7.68 -4.66
N ASP A 256 7.16 6.92 -3.76
CA ASP A 256 7.83 6.25 -2.64
C ASP A 256 9.00 5.35 -3.07
N ASP A 257 8.90 4.70 -4.24
CA ASP A 257 9.97 3.84 -4.75
C ASP A 257 11.21 4.63 -5.16
N VAL A 258 11.02 5.83 -5.72
CA VAL A 258 12.09 6.73 -6.12
C VAL A 258 12.73 7.36 -4.89
N LEU A 259 11.92 7.79 -3.92
CA LEU A 259 12.41 8.26 -2.62
C LEU A 259 13.22 7.17 -1.93
N PHE A 260 12.73 5.93 -1.89
CA PHE A 260 13.44 4.79 -1.32
C PHE A 260 14.78 4.54 -2.02
N LYS A 261 14.80 4.46 -3.35
CA LYS A 261 16.04 4.30 -4.14
C LYS A 261 17.06 5.40 -3.84
N ALA A 262 16.61 6.65 -3.73
CA ALA A 262 17.48 7.78 -3.42
C ALA A 262 18.09 7.66 -2.02
N VAL A 263 17.29 7.35 -1.00
CA VAL A 263 17.79 7.13 0.36
C VAL A 263 18.77 5.94 0.41
N THR A 264 18.51 4.86 -0.31
CA THR A 264 19.45 3.72 -0.41
C THR A 264 20.77 4.12 -1.07
N ILE A 265 20.75 4.89 -2.16
CA ILE A 265 21.97 5.42 -2.80
C ILE A 265 22.78 6.25 -1.80
N TRP A 266 22.10 7.09 -1.01
CA TRP A 266 22.74 7.89 0.02
C TRP A 266 23.35 7.03 1.14
N GLN A 267 22.60 6.06 1.67
CA GLN A 267 23.09 5.10 2.67
C GLN A 267 24.32 4.34 2.19
N ASP A 268 24.30 3.84 0.95
CA ASP A 268 25.42 3.10 0.37
C ASP A 268 26.66 3.98 0.20
N TYR A 269 26.48 5.23 -0.23
CA TYR A 269 27.57 6.19 -0.29
C TYR A 269 28.14 6.47 1.11
N CYS A 270 27.29 6.67 2.12
CA CYS A 270 27.72 6.91 3.49
C CYS A 270 28.52 5.73 4.07
N LYS A 271 28.07 4.50 3.85
CA LYS A 271 28.78 3.27 4.29
C LYS A 271 30.12 3.09 3.60
N LYS A 272 30.21 3.43 2.30
CA LYS A 272 31.44 3.26 1.51
C LYS A 272 32.47 4.36 1.74
N ALA A 273 32.03 5.61 1.85
CA ALA A 273 32.90 6.78 1.85
C ALA A 273 33.08 7.43 3.22
N SER A 274 32.22 7.10 4.20
CA SER A 274 32.18 7.72 5.54
C SER A 274 32.36 9.25 5.49
N PRO A 275 31.52 9.97 4.72
CA PRO A 275 31.71 11.38 4.45
C PRO A 275 31.58 12.21 5.73
N SER A 276 32.53 13.12 5.96
CA SER A 276 32.46 14.10 7.04
C SER A 276 32.13 15.48 6.48
N PHE A 277 31.11 16.12 7.06
CA PHE A 277 30.68 17.48 6.68
C PHE A 277 29.97 18.14 7.86
N ARG A 278 29.65 19.44 7.72
CA ARG A 278 28.86 20.21 8.70
C ARG A 278 27.57 20.79 8.12
N ASN A 279 27.47 20.88 6.80
CA ASN A 279 26.32 21.43 6.11
C ASN A 279 25.67 20.32 5.29
N THR A 280 24.43 19.98 5.62
CA THR A 280 23.63 18.91 5.02
C THR A 280 23.02 19.34 3.68
N ALA A 281 22.70 20.63 3.52
CA ALA A 281 21.96 21.14 2.36
C ALA A 281 22.62 20.84 0.99
N PRO A 282 23.95 21.01 0.80
CA PRO A 282 24.61 20.65 -0.45
C PRO A 282 24.56 19.16 -0.81
N TYR A 283 24.39 18.28 0.18
CA TYR A 283 24.29 16.82 -0.05
C TYR A 283 22.85 16.45 -0.36
N ALA A 284 21.87 16.98 0.38
CA ALA A 284 20.45 16.77 0.11
C ALA A 284 20.05 17.30 -1.28
N ALA A 285 20.50 18.51 -1.64
CA ALA A 285 20.28 19.07 -2.97
C ALA A 285 20.96 18.27 -4.10
N ALA A 286 22.12 17.66 -3.83
CA ALA A 286 22.79 16.78 -4.79
C ALA A 286 22.05 15.45 -4.97
N LEU A 287 21.46 14.94 -3.89
CA LEU A 287 20.63 13.74 -3.94
C LEU A 287 19.34 13.99 -4.72
N GLU A 288 18.67 15.12 -4.51
CA GLU A 288 17.50 15.50 -5.31
C GLU A 288 17.85 15.75 -6.78
N TYR A 289 19.00 16.36 -7.05
CA TYR A 289 19.46 16.52 -8.43
C TYR A 289 19.68 15.17 -9.11
N LEU A 290 20.25 14.19 -8.39
CA LEU A 290 20.39 12.81 -8.85
C LEU A 290 19.02 12.18 -9.13
N VAL A 291 18.05 12.35 -8.23
CA VAL A 291 16.68 11.84 -8.42
C VAL A 291 16.07 12.37 -9.71
N HIS A 292 16.05 13.69 -9.89
CA HIS A 292 15.43 14.26 -11.08
C HIS A 292 16.17 13.83 -12.35
N LYS A 293 17.49 13.92 -12.35
CA LYS A 293 18.27 13.68 -13.57
C LYS A 293 18.35 12.20 -13.94
N ASP A 294 18.63 11.33 -12.98
CA ASP A 294 19.04 9.95 -13.23
C ASP A 294 17.92 8.94 -12.93
N LEU A 295 17.05 9.20 -11.94
CA LEU A 295 15.94 8.29 -11.63
C LEU A 295 14.64 8.63 -12.38
N LEU A 296 14.34 9.91 -12.55
CA LEU A 296 13.12 10.39 -13.21
C LEU A 296 13.33 10.84 -14.66
N ASN A 297 14.58 10.92 -15.13
CA ASN A 297 14.96 11.49 -16.44
C ASN A 297 14.34 12.89 -16.69
N ASN A 298 14.10 13.65 -15.63
CA ASN A 298 13.61 15.02 -15.65
C ASN A 298 14.79 15.99 -15.79
N LYS A 299 14.96 16.54 -17.00
CA LYS A 299 16.04 17.48 -17.33
C LYS A 299 15.72 18.95 -17.03
N ASN A 300 14.50 19.24 -16.56
CA ASN A 300 14.06 20.61 -16.31
C ASN A 300 14.59 21.17 -14.98
N VAL A 301 14.92 20.29 -14.03
CA VAL A 301 15.46 20.69 -12.73
C VAL A 301 16.97 20.92 -12.86
N THR A 302 17.41 22.13 -12.54
CA THR A 302 18.81 22.52 -12.63
C THR A 302 19.48 22.58 -11.25
N GLN A 303 20.81 22.40 -11.22
CA GLN A 303 21.60 22.60 -10.00
C GLN A 303 21.47 24.03 -9.45
N GLY A 304 21.24 25.03 -10.33
CA GLY A 304 21.03 26.42 -9.91
C GLY A 304 19.70 26.63 -9.17
N GLN A 305 18.62 25.99 -9.63
CA GLN A 305 17.34 26.01 -8.92
C GLN A 305 17.45 25.37 -7.55
N LEU A 306 17.95 24.13 -7.48
CA LEU A 306 18.12 23.43 -6.21
C LEU A 306 19.10 24.15 -5.27
N ALA A 307 20.12 24.84 -5.80
CA ALA A 307 21.00 25.67 -4.99
C ALA A 307 20.24 26.79 -4.27
N ASN A 308 19.29 27.44 -4.95
CA ASN A 308 18.44 28.47 -4.33
C ASN A 308 17.49 27.85 -3.30
N GLU A 309 16.83 26.75 -3.64
CA GLU A 309 15.84 26.08 -2.78
C GLU A 309 16.47 25.60 -1.47
N TYR A 310 17.67 25.02 -1.55
CA TYR A 310 18.43 24.51 -0.39
C TYR A 310 19.38 25.54 0.24
N ASN A 311 19.38 26.80 -0.20
CA ASN A 311 20.30 27.84 0.27
C ASN A 311 21.79 27.42 0.25
N CYS A 312 22.25 26.86 -0.88
CA CYS A 312 23.63 26.45 -1.10
C CYS A 312 24.16 26.91 -2.48
N SER A 313 25.32 26.41 -2.93
CA SER A 313 25.89 26.78 -4.23
C SER A 313 25.78 25.65 -5.26
N ALA A 314 25.49 25.97 -6.52
CA ALA A 314 25.43 24.99 -7.59
C ALA A 314 26.75 24.19 -7.76
N GLY A 315 27.89 24.83 -7.50
CA GLY A 315 29.20 24.16 -7.50
C GLY A 315 29.33 23.07 -6.42
N SER A 316 28.74 23.31 -5.23
CA SER A 316 28.71 22.31 -4.16
C SER A 316 27.81 21.12 -4.50
N ILE A 317 26.64 21.39 -5.11
CA ILE A 317 25.73 20.35 -5.63
C ILE A 317 26.44 19.50 -6.69
N SER A 318 27.06 20.13 -7.69
CA SER A 318 27.81 19.44 -8.76
C SER A 318 28.92 18.55 -8.20
N THR A 319 29.60 19.01 -7.16
CA THR A 319 30.68 18.24 -6.52
C THR A 319 30.14 17.03 -5.78
N ASN A 320 29.08 17.18 -4.99
CA ASN A 320 28.49 16.07 -4.25
C ASN A 320 27.74 15.09 -5.16
N TYR A 321 27.06 15.57 -6.21
CA TYR A 321 26.44 14.73 -7.24
C TYR A 321 27.46 13.78 -7.88
N ARG A 322 28.66 14.28 -8.21
CA ARG A 322 29.76 13.45 -8.73
C ARG A 322 30.28 12.42 -7.74
N LYS A 323 30.09 12.63 -6.43
CA LYS A 323 30.46 11.64 -5.41
C LYS A 323 29.41 10.53 -5.30
N LEU A 324 28.12 10.86 -5.44
CA LEU A 324 27.01 9.90 -5.41
C LEU A 324 26.96 8.98 -6.63
N THR A 325 27.51 9.43 -7.75
CA THR A 325 27.47 8.72 -9.05
C THR A 325 28.75 7.96 -9.39
N ARG A 326 29.67 7.82 -8.42
CA ARG A 326 30.94 7.07 -8.54
C ARG A 326 30.83 5.70 -7.90
#